data_AF-A0A8J2TYH3-F1
#
_entry.id   AF-A0A8J2TYH3-F1
#
_cell.length_a   1.000
_cell.length_b   1.000
_cell.length_c   1.000
_cell.angle_alpha   90.00
_cell.angle_beta   90.00
_cell.angle_gamma   90.00
#
_symmetry.space_group_name_H-M   'P 1'
#
loop_
_entity.id
_entity.type
_entity.pdbx_description
1 polymer ?
#
loop_
_entity_poly.entity_id
_entity_poly.type
_entity_poly.pdbx_seq_one_letter_code
_entity_poly.pdbx_strand_id
1 'polypeptide(L)'
;MLKKLAIAALALVFLAPSLVLIGIGVVMNPALTATGSCTIPGGSNVTVGDVPDELEVTTANGETFTLNRTQLTHAATIIESGSSIDGITRDGLVIALMAALTESTLRMLSNTSAYPESADYPNDGDGSDHDSLGLFQMRPQSGWGTVAELMDPVYQAQAFFGGPTGPNHPSPRGLLDIPGWEEMDKGEAAQAVEVSAYPDRYRNYEPVAETILSTLTTTASGTDASAGDAVVPAAQTTTASTSRVVFPMPEGTWVLTSEYGPRVHPITGEDSFHTGTDFAAPDGTPLLAAADGTVTVAEFSGGYGGLIVIEHTIDGDTVATAYAHMWEHGIHVAPGDTVTAGQHIGDTGSSGNSTGPHLHFEVRLGGTNGEHTDPAAWLNAHNAADLPEPETGAPNGDCDTSNGTPGGDPDPSTANPTAWSTIRPRMGRSPRGCCTSTPRPSPRSPTRAGPVTHPGPAPSPSTPSGAPVTGRSATPSANTPPRSSANSGGR
;
A
#
# COMPACT_ATOMS: atom_id res chain seq x y z
N MET A 1 32.41 -6.85 77.72
CA MET A 1 32.12 -7.46 76.41
C MET A 1 30.62 -7.48 76.07
N LEU A 2 29.71 -7.58 77.05
CA LEU A 2 28.25 -7.57 76.81
C LEU A 2 27.66 -6.27 76.21
N LYS A 3 28.18 -5.09 76.60
CA LYS A 3 27.70 -3.80 76.05
C LYS A 3 28.03 -3.59 74.56
N LYS A 4 29.12 -4.17 74.04
CA LYS A 4 29.49 -4.05 72.62
C LYS A 4 28.63 -4.97 71.74
N LEU A 5 28.20 -6.11 72.27
CA LEU A 5 27.27 -7.03 71.62
C LEU A 5 25.84 -6.48 71.55
N ALA A 6 25.38 -5.78 72.60
CA ALA A 6 24.05 -5.16 72.61
C ALA A 6 23.92 -4.00 71.59
N ILE A 7 24.98 -3.21 71.40
CA ILE A 7 25.00 -2.11 70.43
C ILE A 7 25.05 -2.65 69.00
N ALA A 8 25.80 -3.74 68.75
CA ALA A 8 25.83 -4.40 67.45
C ALA A 8 24.47 -5.04 67.10
N ALA A 9 23.78 -5.65 68.07
CA ALA A 9 22.45 -6.21 67.87
C ALA A 9 21.38 -5.13 67.60
N LEU A 10 21.45 -3.97 68.26
CA LEU A 10 20.52 -2.87 68.05
C LEU A 10 20.74 -2.17 66.69
N ALA A 11 21.99 -2.05 66.25
CA ALA A 11 22.31 -1.53 64.91
C ALA A 11 21.78 -2.45 63.80
N LEU A 12 21.82 -3.77 63.99
CA LEU A 12 21.30 -4.74 63.03
C LEU A 12 19.75 -4.63 62.90
N VAL A 13 19.04 -4.36 64.00
CA VAL A 13 17.57 -4.23 64.01
C VAL A 13 17.09 -2.95 63.33
N PHE A 14 17.87 -1.86 63.36
CA PHE A 14 17.51 -0.60 62.69
C PHE A 14 18.05 -0.46 61.24
N LEU A 15 19.06 -1.23 60.84
CA LEU A 15 19.55 -1.29 59.44
C LEU A 15 18.92 -2.41 58.61
N ALA A 16 18.31 -3.42 59.24
CA ALA A 16 17.63 -4.51 58.55
C ALA A 16 16.44 -4.06 57.67
N PRO A 17 15.59 -3.08 58.06
CA PRO A 17 14.50 -2.64 57.18
C PRO A 17 14.99 -1.86 55.95
N SER A 18 16.14 -1.18 56.05
CA SER A 18 16.71 -0.37 54.98
C SER A 18 17.40 -1.23 53.91
N LEU A 19 17.92 -2.40 54.28
CA LEU A 19 18.47 -3.38 53.32
C LEU A 19 17.38 -4.22 52.63
N VAL A 20 16.21 -4.37 53.26
CA VAL A 20 15.04 -5.00 52.64
C VAL A 20 14.37 -4.06 51.62
N LEU A 21 14.50 -2.73 51.76
CA LEU A 21 14.01 -1.75 50.80
C LEU A 21 14.96 -1.47 49.62
N ILE A 22 16.21 -1.95 49.66
CA ILE A 22 17.12 -1.94 48.49
C ILE A 22 17.00 -3.26 47.69
N GLY A 23 16.39 -4.30 48.26
CA GLY A 23 16.11 -5.58 47.59
C GLY A 23 14.78 -5.64 46.83
N ILE A 24 13.93 -4.61 46.90
CA ILE A 24 12.62 -4.58 46.22
C ILE A 24 12.60 -3.58 45.05
N GLY A 25 13.67 -2.80 44.85
CA GLY A 25 13.80 -1.83 43.75
C GLY A 25 14.49 -2.35 42.48
N VAL A 26 14.74 -3.66 42.37
CA VAL A 26 15.35 -4.29 41.17
C VAL A 26 14.53 -5.52 40.72
N VAL A 27 13.20 -5.39 40.73
CA VAL A 27 12.27 -6.41 40.21
C VAL A 27 11.31 -5.84 39.15
N MET A 28 11.62 -4.66 38.59
CA MET A 28 10.94 -4.12 37.41
C MET A 28 11.93 -3.75 36.30
N ASN A 29 12.81 -4.70 35.97
CA ASN A 29 13.56 -4.68 34.73
C ASN A 29 13.50 -6.11 34.17
N PRO A 30 12.71 -6.39 33.13
CA PRO A 30 12.75 -7.68 32.46
C PRO A 30 13.95 -7.67 31.50
N ALA A 31 15.14 -7.56 32.05
CA ALA A 31 16.35 -7.88 31.33
C ALA A 31 17.26 -8.57 32.35
N LEU A 32 17.61 -9.82 32.03
CA LEU A 32 18.55 -10.68 32.76
C LEU A 32 17.93 -11.47 33.92
N THR A 33 17.28 -12.60 33.61
CA THR A 33 17.78 -13.96 33.94
C THR A 33 16.66 -15.00 33.83
N ALA A 34 16.63 -15.72 32.71
CA ALA A 34 15.99 -17.03 32.62
C ALA A 34 16.74 -17.92 31.61
N THR A 35 17.97 -18.32 31.95
CA THR A 35 18.58 -19.52 31.36
C THR A 35 17.94 -20.75 32.02
N GLY A 36 16.71 -21.03 31.61
CA GLY A 36 15.96 -22.23 31.96
C GLY A 36 15.50 -22.92 30.69
N SER A 37 16.36 -23.74 30.10
CA SER A 37 15.96 -24.64 29.01
C SER A 37 14.95 -25.66 29.54
N CYS A 38 13.68 -25.37 29.32
CA CYS A 38 12.63 -26.37 29.33
C CYS A 38 12.29 -26.66 27.86
N THR A 39 12.75 -27.79 27.37
CA THR A 39 12.53 -28.26 26.01
C THR A 39 11.06 -28.69 25.84
N ILE A 40 10.26 -27.85 25.19
CA ILE A 40 8.96 -28.20 24.62
C ILE A 40 9.19 -28.65 23.17
N PRO A 41 8.71 -29.82 22.73
CA PRO A 41 8.79 -30.20 21.32
C PRO A 41 7.80 -29.37 20.50
N GLY A 42 8.30 -28.47 19.64
CA GLY A 42 7.49 -27.79 18.62
C GLY A 42 7.67 -26.26 18.51
N GLY A 43 8.28 -25.60 19.50
CA GLY A 43 8.57 -24.17 19.45
C GLY A 43 9.86 -23.87 18.68
N SER A 44 9.85 -22.84 17.83
CA SER A 44 11.07 -22.30 17.23
C SER A 44 11.92 -21.72 18.36
N ASN A 45 13.03 -22.37 18.73
CA ASN A 45 13.91 -22.00 19.84
C ASN A 45 14.76 -20.76 19.47
N VAL A 46 14.10 -19.62 19.28
CA VAL A 46 14.69 -18.36 18.86
C VAL A 46 15.06 -17.57 20.11
N THR A 47 16.37 -17.39 20.35
CA THR A 47 16.87 -16.50 21.42
C THR A 47 17.34 -15.20 20.81
N VAL A 48 16.80 -14.09 21.32
CA VAL A 48 17.24 -12.75 20.94
C VAL A 48 18.64 -12.50 21.52
N GLY A 49 19.58 -12.12 20.64
CA GLY A 49 20.96 -11.79 20.96
C GLY A 49 21.16 -10.29 21.23
N ASP A 50 22.40 -9.83 21.07
CA ASP A 50 22.75 -8.43 21.28
C ASP A 50 22.13 -7.52 20.19
N VAL A 51 21.41 -6.49 20.62
CA VAL A 51 20.86 -5.46 19.71
C VAL A 51 21.98 -4.49 19.29
N PRO A 52 22.28 -4.32 17.98
CA PRO A 52 23.31 -3.40 17.52
C PRO A 52 22.88 -1.92 17.64
N ASP A 53 23.85 -1.00 17.55
CA ASP A 53 23.57 0.45 17.60
C ASP A 53 22.81 0.95 16.37
N GLU A 54 23.09 0.36 15.22
CA GLU A 54 22.45 0.65 13.94
C GLU A 54 22.49 -0.57 13.03
N LEU A 55 21.58 -0.63 12.06
CA LEU A 55 21.50 -1.67 11.04
C LEU A 55 21.09 -1.04 9.70
N GLU A 56 21.98 -1.08 8.71
CA GLU A 56 21.64 -0.73 7.33
C GLU A 56 20.86 -1.87 6.70
N VAL A 57 19.72 -1.54 6.08
CA VAL A 57 18.79 -2.50 5.51
C VAL A 57 18.32 -2.01 4.15
N THR A 58 17.98 -2.95 3.27
CA THR A 58 17.49 -2.67 1.93
C THR A 58 16.15 -3.38 1.72
N THR A 59 15.17 -2.63 1.23
CA THR A 59 13.83 -3.14 0.90
C THR A 59 13.82 -3.87 -0.43
N ALA A 60 12.73 -4.56 -0.76
CA ALA A 60 12.59 -5.29 -2.01
C ALA A 60 12.69 -4.38 -3.24
N ASN A 61 12.26 -3.11 -3.14
CA ASN A 61 12.36 -2.12 -4.22
C ASN A 61 13.77 -1.47 -4.34
N GLY A 62 14.73 -1.85 -3.50
CA GLY A 62 16.09 -1.33 -3.52
C GLY A 62 16.33 -0.08 -2.67
N GLU A 63 15.32 0.46 -1.99
CA GLU A 63 15.51 1.56 -1.04
C GLU A 63 16.33 1.09 0.16
N THR A 64 17.40 1.81 0.45
CA THR A 64 18.31 1.51 1.56
C THR A 64 18.20 2.60 2.62
N PHE A 65 18.05 2.18 3.88
CA PHE A 65 17.99 3.08 5.04
C PHE A 65 18.59 2.42 6.28
N THR A 66 18.79 3.20 7.34
CA THR A 66 19.41 2.72 8.58
C THR A 66 18.39 2.73 9.72
N LEU A 67 18.22 1.58 10.36
CA LEU A 67 17.47 1.43 11.60
C LEU A 67 18.39 1.72 12.79
N ASN A 68 17.92 2.51 13.75
CA ASN A 68 18.67 2.80 14.97
C ASN A 68 18.38 1.78 16.09
N ARG A 69 19.19 1.83 17.16
CA ARG A 69 19.07 0.95 18.33
C ARG A 69 17.67 0.89 18.94
N THR A 70 16.94 2.00 18.99
CA THR A 70 15.58 2.04 19.55
C THR A 70 14.62 1.22 18.69
N GLN A 71 14.63 1.42 17.37
CA GLN A 71 13.81 0.64 16.43
C GLN A 71 14.14 -0.86 16.49
N LEU A 72 15.43 -1.19 16.61
CA LEU A 72 15.88 -2.58 16.73
C LEU A 72 15.52 -3.21 18.09
N THR A 73 15.39 -2.40 19.14
CA THR A 73 14.89 -2.85 20.46
C THR A 73 13.39 -3.17 20.40
N HIS A 74 12.61 -2.39 19.64
CA HIS A 74 11.20 -2.72 19.38
C HIS A 74 11.07 -4.00 18.55
N ALA A 75 11.90 -4.18 17.53
CA ALA A 75 11.95 -5.43 16.77
C ALA A 75 12.32 -6.64 17.64
N ALA A 76 13.31 -6.50 18.53
CA ALA A 76 13.65 -7.52 19.52
C ALA A 76 12.46 -7.89 20.42
N THR A 77 11.67 -6.89 20.84
CA THR A 77 10.47 -7.09 21.65
C THR A 77 9.39 -7.87 20.90
N ILE A 78 9.19 -7.59 19.61
CA ILE A 78 8.26 -8.34 18.74
C ILE A 78 8.72 -9.81 18.63
N ILE A 79 10.02 -10.04 18.38
CA ILE A 79 10.61 -11.38 18.25
C ILE A 79 10.45 -12.17 19.55
N GLU A 80 10.82 -11.59 20.70
CA GLU A 80 10.73 -12.23 22.01
C GLU A 80 9.27 -12.56 22.35
N SER A 81 8.36 -11.61 22.18
CA SER A 81 6.93 -11.80 22.43
C SER A 81 6.35 -12.92 21.57
N GLY A 82 6.60 -12.89 20.25
CA GLY A 82 6.12 -13.92 19.33
C GLY A 82 6.71 -15.30 19.58
N SER A 83 8.01 -15.37 19.89
CA SER A 83 8.69 -16.65 20.19
C SER A 83 8.15 -17.38 21.43
N SER A 84 7.47 -16.64 22.31
CA SER A 84 6.83 -17.19 23.52
C SER A 84 5.40 -17.72 23.28
N ILE A 85 4.83 -17.51 22.10
CA ILE A 85 3.46 -17.89 21.75
C ILE A 85 3.46 -19.19 20.96
N ASP A 86 2.74 -20.19 21.47
CA ASP A 86 2.55 -21.48 20.77
C ASP A 86 1.85 -21.26 19.41
N GLY A 87 2.43 -21.84 18.36
CA GLY A 87 1.91 -21.73 16.98
C GLY A 87 2.60 -20.66 16.13
N ILE A 88 3.39 -19.75 16.72
CA ILE A 88 4.16 -18.77 15.95
C ILE A 88 5.44 -19.40 15.40
N THR A 89 5.56 -19.40 14.07
CA THR A 89 6.72 -19.88 13.32
C THR A 89 7.70 -18.73 13.04
N ARG A 90 8.87 -19.05 12.47
CA ARG A 90 9.79 -18.03 11.93
C ARG A 90 9.07 -17.07 10.97
N ASP A 91 8.19 -17.60 10.12
CA ASP A 91 7.45 -16.79 9.16
C ASP A 91 6.45 -15.86 9.85
N GLY A 92 5.81 -16.29 10.93
CA GLY A 92 4.98 -15.43 11.77
C GLY A 92 5.76 -14.24 12.35
N LEU A 93 7.01 -14.45 12.78
CA LEU A 93 7.88 -13.37 13.25
C LEU A 93 8.25 -12.40 12.13
N VAL A 94 8.53 -12.91 10.93
CA VAL A 94 8.81 -12.07 9.74
C VAL A 94 7.58 -11.23 9.38
N ILE A 95 6.37 -11.83 9.39
CA ILE A 95 5.09 -11.15 9.12
C ILE A 95 4.88 -9.98 10.10
N ALA A 96 5.08 -10.19 11.40
CA ALA A 96 4.94 -9.13 12.40
C ALA A 96 5.96 -8.00 12.22
N LEU A 97 7.21 -8.33 11.89
CA LEU A 97 8.23 -7.33 11.59
C LEU A 97 7.89 -6.52 10.33
N MET A 98 7.39 -7.17 9.27
CA MET A 98 6.91 -6.51 8.06
C MET A 98 5.76 -5.53 8.35
N ALA A 99 4.80 -5.94 9.18
CA ALA A 99 3.70 -5.08 9.61
C ALA A 99 4.22 -3.84 10.36
N ALA A 100 4.99 -4.01 11.43
CA ALA A 100 5.50 -2.88 12.20
C ALA A 100 6.45 -1.95 11.39
N LEU A 101 7.20 -2.50 10.43
CA LEU A 101 8.00 -1.69 9.49
C LEU A 101 7.13 -0.83 8.57
N THR A 102 6.03 -1.39 8.09
CA THR A 102 5.10 -0.71 7.18
C THR A 102 4.29 0.36 7.91
N GLU A 103 3.80 0.05 9.11
CA GLU A 103 2.89 0.91 9.86
C GLU A 103 3.60 2.09 10.55
N SER A 104 4.80 1.87 11.10
CA SER A 104 5.50 2.93 11.84
C SER A 104 7.00 2.99 11.61
N THR A 105 7.54 2.16 10.71
CA THR A 105 8.99 1.97 10.58
C THR A 105 9.61 1.53 11.91
N LEU A 106 8.95 0.62 12.63
CA LEU A 106 9.33 0.13 13.96
C LEU A 106 9.44 1.24 15.02
N ARG A 107 8.61 2.28 14.93
CA ARG A 107 8.55 3.37 15.92
C ARG A 107 7.32 3.23 16.78
N MET A 108 7.48 3.45 18.08
CA MET A 108 6.38 3.48 19.02
C MET A 108 5.73 4.86 18.99
N LEU A 109 4.76 5.07 18.09
CA LEU A 109 4.13 6.38 17.88
C LEU A 109 2.95 6.64 18.85
N SER A 110 2.98 7.80 19.50
CA SER A 110 1.83 8.40 20.19
C SER A 110 0.87 9.08 19.20
N ASN A 111 -0.30 9.53 19.65
CA ASN A 111 -1.22 10.32 18.84
C ASN A 111 -1.90 11.36 19.75
N THR A 112 -1.22 12.48 19.98
CA THR A 112 -1.68 13.53 20.89
C THR A 112 -2.92 14.25 20.39
N SER A 113 -3.21 14.15 19.08
CA SER A 113 -4.38 14.77 18.48
C SER A 113 -5.68 14.06 18.84
N ALA A 114 -5.66 12.72 18.89
CA ALA A 114 -6.80 11.89 19.27
C ALA A 114 -6.78 11.53 20.77
N TYR A 115 -5.60 11.22 21.31
CA TYR A 115 -5.38 10.79 22.69
C TYR A 115 -4.21 11.58 23.30
N PRO A 116 -4.46 12.80 23.83
CA PRO A 116 -3.39 13.61 24.44
C PRO A 116 -2.58 12.87 25.52
N GLU A 117 -3.22 11.97 26.27
CA GLU A 117 -2.57 11.13 27.29
C GLU A 117 -1.57 10.11 26.72
N SER A 118 -1.60 9.81 25.42
CA SER A 118 -0.65 8.88 24.79
C SER A 118 0.80 9.37 24.87
N ALA A 119 1.02 10.69 24.94
CA ALA A 119 2.35 11.26 25.11
C ALA A 119 2.95 11.06 26.52
N ASP A 120 2.14 10.65 27.50
CA ASP A 120 2.62 10.35 28.86
C ASP A 120 3.29 8.97 28.95
N TYR A 121 3.18 8.14 27.90
CA TYR A 121 3.82 6.83 27.79
C TYR A 121 5.11 6.90 26.96
N PRO A 122 6.06 5.96 27.14
CA PRO A 122 7.27 5.89 26.31
C PRO A 122 6.92 5.83 24.82
N ASN A 123 7.48 6.75 24.03
CA ASN A 123 7.20 6.87 22.61
C ASN A 123 8.41 7.43 21.84
N ASP A 124 8.42 7.20 20.54
CA ASP A 124 9.46 7.65 19.60
C ASP A 124 9.00 8.86 18.77
N GLY A 125 7.87 9.46 19.14
CA GLY A 125 7.27 10.58 18.45
C GLY A 125 5.75 10.53 18.43
N ASP A 126 5.18 11.46 17.68
CA ASP A 126 3.74 11.63 17.51
C ASP A 126 3.35 11.31 16.06
N GLY A 127 2.34 10.48 15.89
CA GLY A 127 1.69 10.15 14.62
C GLY A 127 0.45 11.00 14.42
N SER A 128 -0.01 11.11 13.17
CA SER A 128 -1.16 11.93 12.81
C SER A 128 -2.21 11.20 11.98
N ASP A 129 -2.06 9.89 11.79
CA ASP A 129 -3.04 9.12 11.02
C ASP A 129 -4.18 8.65 11.93
N HIS A 130 -5.37 9.19 11.69
CA HIS A 130 -6.59 8.93 12.46
C HIS A 130 -6.39 8.96 13.99
N ASP A 131 -6.81 7.90 14.69
CA ASP A 131 -6.66 7.66 16.12
C ASP A 131 -5.79 6.42 16.38
N SER A 132 -4.85 6.13 15.48
CA SER A 132 -3.94 5.00 15.62
C SER A 132 -2.81 5.30 16.62
N LEU A 133 -2.36 4.26 17.30
CA LEU A 133 -1.25 4.28 18.24
C LEU A 133 -0.37 3.07 17.95
N GLY A 134 0.93 3.14 18.24
CA GLY A 134 1.71 1.91 18.30
C GLY A 134 2.83 1.69 17.29
N LEU A 135 3.40 0.49 17.40
CA LEU A 135 4.25 -0.14 16.39
C LEU A 135 3.42 -0.58 15.18
N PHE A 136 2.20 -1.05 15.42
CA PHE A 136 1.28 -1.59 14.40
C PHE A 136 0.16 -0.60 14.05
N GLN A 137 0.20 0.64 14.55
CA GLN A 137 -0.83 1.66 14.29
C GLN A 137 -2.28 1.17 14.59
N MET A 138 -2.43 0.42 15.68
CA MET A 138 -3.71 -0.12 16.14
C MET A 138 -4.59 0.95 16.79
N ARG A 139 -5.92 0.73 16.76
CA ARG A 139 -6.92 1.73 17.15
C ARG A 139 -7.74 1.30 18.36
N PRO A 140 -7.78 2.08 19.47
CA PRO A 140 -8.64 1.78 20.60
C PRO A 140 -10.13 1.66 20.21
N GLN A 141 -10.60 2.54 19.33
CA GLN A 141 -11.99 2.52 18.86
C GLN A 141 -12.36 1.27 18.06
N SER A 142 -11.38 0.56 17.51
CA SER A 142 -11.60 -0.70 16.78
C SER A 142 -11.55 -1.91 17.72
N GLY A 143 -11.30 -1.72 19.01
CA GLY A 143 -11.30 -2.78 20.02
C GLY A 143 -9.94 -3.45 20.24
N TRP A 144 -8.85 -2.92 19.66
CA TRP A 144 -7.51 -3.50 19.80
C TRP A 144 -6.91 -3.39 21.22
N GLY A 145 -7.42 -2.47 22.05
CA GLY A 145 -6.94 -2.25 23.41
C GLY A 145 -7.21 -0.82 23.89
N THR A 146 -6.88 -0.54 25.15
CA THR A 146 -6.86 0.83 25.70
C THR A 146 -5.62 1.61 25.21
N VAL A 147 -5.62 2.94 25.36
CA VAL A 147 -4.43 3.77 25.04
C VAL A 147 -3.18 3.29 25.79
N ALA A 148 -3.32 2.94 27.07
CA ALA A 148 -2.21 2.43 27.88
C ALA A 148 -1.65 1.12 27.33
N GLU A 149 -2.53 0.21 26.92
CA GLU A 149 -2.16 -1.08 26.34
C GLU A 149 -1.54 -0.91 24.94
N LEU A 150 -2.08 -0.02 24.10
CA LEU A 150 -1.52 0.24 22.77
C LEU A 150 -0.22 1.06 22.80
N MET A 151 0.13 1.69 23.93
CA MET A 151 1.45 2.30 24.14
C MET A 151 2.45 1.33 24.81
N ASP A 152 2.09 0.05 24.96
CA ASP A 152 2.98 -1.02 25.40
C ASP A 152 3.39 -1.92 24.20
N PRO A 153 4.68 -1.97 23.82
CA PRO A 153 5.13 -2.76 22.68
C PRO A 153 4.92 -4.28 22.87
N VAL A 154 4.94 -4.79 24.10
CA VAL A 154 4.69 -6.21 24.38
C VAL A 154 3.22 -6.54 24.16
N TYR A 155 2.32 -5.72 24.68
CA TYR A 155 0.88 -5.90 24.48
C TYR A 155 0.53 -5.89 22.99
N GLN A 156 1.05 -4.90 22.25
CA GLN A 156 0.79 -4.76 20.82
C GLN A 156 1.28 -5.96 20.00
N ALA A 157 2.48 -6.46 20.29
CA ALA A 157 2.99 -7.66 19.63
C ALA A 157 2.09 -8.87 19.92
N GLN A 158 1.67 -9.05 21.18
CA GLN A 158 0.73 -10.12 21.54
C GLN A 158 -0.64 -9.96 20.88
N ALA A 159 -1.15 -8.73 20.76
CA ALA A 159 -2.41 -8.45 20.07
C ALA A 159 -2.31 -8.74 18.56
N PHE A 160 -1.18 -8.37 17.93
CA PHE A 160 -0.92 -8.66 16.52
C PHE A 160 -0.94 -10.17 16.24
N PHE A 161 -0.24 -10.96 17.07
CA PHE A 161 -0.24 -12.42 16.93
C PHE A 161 -1.60 -13.03 17.27
N GLY A 162 -2.32 -12.48 18.25
CA GLY A 162 -3.68 -12.85 18.63
C GLY A 162 -3.84 -14.31 19.03
N GLY A 163 -4.91 -14.94 18.54
CA GLY A 163 -5.27 -16.32 18.87
C GLY A 163 -6.19 -16.44 20.10
N PRO A 164 -6.60 -17.67 20.47
CA PRO A 164 -7.55 -17.91 21.56
C PRO A 164 -7.11 -17.40 22.94
N THR A 165 -5.80 -17.18 23.13
CA THR A 165 -5.20 -16.66 24.37
C THR A 165 -4.68 -15.24 24.21
N GLY A 166 -4.84 -14.63 23.04
CA GLY A 166 -4.41 -13.25 22.77
C GLY A 166 -5.24 -12.22 23.55
N PRO A 167 -4.67 -11.06 23.87
CA PRO A 167 -5.35 -10.04 24.68
C PRO A 167 -6.57 -9.40 23.98
N ASN A 168 -6.64 -9.49 22.66
CA ASN A 168 -7.71 -8.99 21.78
C ASN A 168 -8.77 -10.05 21.44
N HIS A 169 -8.72 -11.26 22.00
CA HIS A 169 -9.69 -12.30 21.71
C HIS A 169 -11.12 -11.90 22.16
N PRO A 170 -12.18 -12.19 21.37
CA PRO A 170 -12.19 -12.83 20.04
C PRO A 170 -12.09 -11.87 18.85
N SER A 171 -12.01 -10.57 19.11
CA SER A 171 -12.01 -9.53 18.07
C SER A 171 -11.42 -8.23 18.64
N PRO A 172 -10.57 -7.51 17.89
CA PRO A 172 -10.08 -7.82 16.53
C PRO A 172 -9.25 -9.10 16.44
N ARG A 173 -9.22 -9.72 15.26
CA ARG A 173 -8.46 -10.97 15.02
C ARG A 173 -6.97 -10.66 14.90
N GLY A 174 -6.11 -11.49 15.49
CA GLY A 174 -4.67 -11.46 15.19
C GLY A 174 -4.27 -12.53 14.18
N LEU A 175 -2.97 -12.69 13.95
CA LEU A 175 -2.40 -13.61 12.96
C LEU A 175 -2.89 -15.06 13.14
N LEU A 176 -2.86 -15.57 14.37
CA LEU A 176 -3.28 -16.94 14.69
C LEU A 176 -4.79 -17.19 14.54
N ASP A 177 -5.59 -16.13 14.45
CA ASP A 177 -7.03 -16.23 14.21
C ASP A 177 -7.36 -16.30 12.71
N ILE A 178 -6.36 -16.16 11.82
CA ILE A 178 -6.51 -16.23 10.36
C ILE A 178 -6.30 -17.67 9.89
N PRO A 179 -7.31 -18.34 9.32
CA PRO A 179 -7.15 -19.73 8.86
C PRO A 179 -6.14 -19.84 7.71
N GLY A 180 -5.14 -20.72 7.87
CA GLY A 180 -4.15 -21.00 6.83
C GLY A 180 -3.10 -19.91 6.63
N TRP A 181 -2.93 -19.01 7.61
CA TRP A 181 -1.93 -17.94 7.54
C TRP A 181 -0.51 -18.47 7.31
N GLU A 182 -0.21 -19.71 7.74
CA GLU A 182 1.10 -20.35 7.50
C GLU A 182 1.37 -20.64 6.03
N GLU A 183 0.32 -20.77 5.22
CA GLU A 183 0.40 -21.06 3.78
C GLU A 183 0.20 -19.80 2.93
N MET A 184 -0.19 -18.68 3.54
CA MET A 184 -0.35 -17.38 2.88
C MET A 184 1.00 -16.78 2.50
N ASP A 185 0.97 -15.91 1.50
CA ASP A 185 2.07 -14.96 1.31
C ASP A 185 2.25 -14.11 2.57
N LYS A 186 3.49 -13.80 2.96
CA LYS A 186 3.74 -13.09 4.23
C LYS A 186 3.16 -11.67 4.23
N GLY A 187 3.15 -11.01 3.07
CA GLY A 187 2.51 -9.71 2.92
C GLY A 187 0.99 -9.81 3.02
N GLU A 188 0.40 -10.85 2.44
CA GLU A 188 -1.04 -11.14 2.56
C GLU A 188 -1.43 -11.44 4.01
N ALA A 189 -0.65 -12.25 4.72
CA ALA A 189 -0.89 -12.57 6.12
C ALA A 189 -0.80 -11.31 7.01
N ALA A 190 0.18 -10.42 6.76
CA ALA A 190 0.28 -9.13 7.44
C ALA A 190 -0.95 -8.24 7.15
N GLN A 191 -1.34 -8.11 5.88
CA GLN A 191 -2.52 -7.37 5.48
C GLN A 191 -3.82 -7.95 6.07
N ALA A 192 -3.93 -9.27 6.22
CA ALA A 192 -5.12 -9.91 6.76
C ALA A 192 -5.32 -9.61 8.26
N VAL A 193 -4.25 -9.26 8.98
CA VAL A 193 -4.27 -8.74 10.36
C VAL A 193 -4.58 -7.25 10.38
N GLU A 194 -3.82 -6.44 9.63
CA GLU A 194 -3.90 -4.97 9.71
C GLU A 194 -5.12 -4.38 8.98
N VAL A 195 -5.57 -5.04 7.91
CA VAL A 195 -6.68 -4.59 7.07
C VAL A 195 -6.45 -3.15 6.58
N SER A 196 -5.21 -2.85 6.16
CA SER A 196 -4.83 -1.55 5.64
C SER A 196 -5.45 -1.26 4.27
N ALA A 197 -5.53 0.03 3.90
CA ALA A 197 -5.96 0.44 2.57
C ALA A 197 -4.91 0.16 1.47
N TYR A 198 -3.70 -0.26 1.85
CA TYR A 198 -2.56 -0.45 0.96
C TYR A 198 -1.91 -1.85 1.13
N PRO A 199 -2.58 -2.92 0.65
CA PRO A 199 -2.21 -4.31 0.93
C PRO A 199 -0.81 -4.72 0.44
N ASP A 200 -0.29 -4.07 -0.61
CA ASP A 200 0.99 -4.44 -1.22
C ASP A 200 2.22 -3.87 -0.50
N ARG A 201 2.05 -3.02 0.52
CA ARG A 201 3.17 -2.33 1.19
C ARG A 201 4.03 -3.26 2.04
N TYR A 202 3.43 -4.30 2.64
CA TYR A 202 4.14 -5.20 3.55
C TYR A 202 5.24 -6.00 2.85
N ARG A 203 4.99 -6.47 1.61
CA ARG A 203 5.96 -7.28 0.83
C ARG A 203 7.29 -6.57 0.63
N ASN A 204 7.27 -5.24 0.49
CA ASN A 204 8.50 -4.47 0.31
C ASN A 204 9.49 -4.61 1.48
N TYR A 205 8.97 -4.87 2.68
CA TYR A 205 9.77 -4.97 3.90
C TYR A 205 10.18 -6.40 4.26
N GLU A 206 9.80 -7.42 3.48
CA GLU A 206 10.21 -8.80 3.78
C GLU A 206 11.74 -8.96 3.88
N PRO A 207 12.58 -8.45 2.94
CA PRO A 207 14.03 -8.56 3.06
C PRO A 207 14.60 -7.84 4.30
N VAL A 208 13.98 -6.73 4.69
CA VAL A 208 14.34 -5.98 5.90
C VAL A 208 14.01 -6.79 7.15
N ALA A 209 12.80 -7.36 7.23
CA ALA A 209 12.35 -8.20 8.32
C ALA A 209 13.23 -9.45 8.48
N GLU A 210 13.62 -10.10 7.38
CA GLU A 210 14.56 -11.23 7.41
C GLU A 210 15.96 -10.82 7.90
N THR A 211 16.44 -9.65 7.48
CA THR A 211 17.74 -9.11 7.93
C THR A 211 17.72 -8.80 9.42
N ILE A 212 16.65 -8.19 9.92
CA ILE A 212 16.45 -7.93 11.35
C ILE A 212 16.43 -9.25 12.13
N LEU A 213 15.60 -10.21 11.69
CA LEU A 213 15.43 -11.47 12.40
C LEU A 213 16.74 -12.27 12.43
N SER A 214 17.48 -12.33 11.33
CA SER A 214 18.79 -13.00 11.29
C SER A 214 19.86 -12.28 12.11
N THR A 215 19.83 -10.95 12.17
CA THR A 215 20.78 -10.14 12.95
C THR A 215 20.52 -10.27 14.45
N LEU A 216 19.25 -10.22 14.86
CA LEU A 216 18.86 -10.19 16.27
C LEU A 216 18.75 -11.58 16.89
N THR A 217 18.86 -12.66 16.12
CA THR A 217 18.71 -14.02 16.65
C THR A 217 19.96 -14.84 16.46
N THR A 218 20.39 -15.51 17.53
CA THR A 218 21.44 -16.53 17.40
C THR A 218 20.76 -17.87 17.23
N THR A 219 20.84 -18.45 16.02
CA THR A 219 20.44 -19.84 15.84
C THR A 219 21.43 -20.71 16.61
N ALA A 220 20.97 -21.39 17.66
CA ALA A 220 21.75 -22.42 18.33
C ALA A 220 22.08 -23.52 17.31
N SER A 221 23.23 -23.37 16.65
CA SER A 221 23.77 -24.35 15.73
C SER A 221 24.16 -25.58 16.55
N GLY A 222 23.29 -26.58 16.55
CA GLY A 222 23.67 -27.95 16.89
C GLY A 222 24.72 -28.40 15.88
N THR A 223 25.94 -28.59 16.34
CA THR A 223 26.99 -29.32 15.63
C THR A 223 26.48 -30.70 15.21
N ASP A 224 26.45 -30.97 13.92
CA ASP A 224 26.97 -32.24 13.39
C ASP A 224 27.43 -32.07 11.95
N ALA A 225 28.72 -32.24 11.76
CA ALA A 225 29.34 -32.38 10.46
C ALA A 225 29.11 -33.80 9.95
N SER A 226 28.56 -33.95 8.74
CA SER A 226 28.95 -35.04 7.88
C SER A 226 28.88 -34.64 6.40
N ALA A 227 29.87 -35.12 5.67
CA ALA A 227 30.28 -34.70 4.36
C ALA A 227 29.50 -35.40 3.23
N GLY A 228 29.37 -34.67 2.12
CA GLY A 228 29.24 -35.21 0.76
C GLY A 228 27.82 -35.52 0.30
N ASP A 229 27.27 -34.76 -0.65
CA ASP A 229 27.35 -35.12 -2.07
C ASP A 229 26.85 -33.96 -2.98
N ALA A 230 27.40 -33.91 -4.18
CA ALA A 230 26.98 -33.20 -5.40
C ALA A 230 26.43 -31.74 -5.31
N VAL A 231 27.30 -30.81 -5.74
CA VAL A 231 26.90 -29.52 -6.31
C VAL A 231 26.06 -29.80 -7.57
N VAL A 232 24.74 -29.62 -7.48
CA VAL A 232 23.90 -29.36 -8.64
C VAL A 232 23.80 -27.83 -8.73
N PRO A 233 24.33 -27.17 -9.77
CA PRO A 233 24.10 -25.75 -9.91
C PRO A 233 22.61 -25.56 -10.18
N ALA A 234 21.92 -24.82 -9.30
CA ALA A 234 20.59 -24.31 -9.61
C ALA A 234 20.70 -23.55 -10.93
N ALA A 235 20.07 -24.09 -11.97
CA ALA A 235 19.92 -23.41 -13.23
C ALA A 235 19.23 -22.09 -12.94
N GLN A 236 19.93 -20.98 -13.19
CA GLN A 236 19.30 -19.70 -13.38
C GLN A 236 18.32 -19.88 -14.54
N THR A 237 17.03 -19.88 -14.23
CA THR A 237 15.99 -19.84 -15.25
C THR A 237 16.12 -18.48 -15.91
N THR A 238 16.84 -18.43 -17.03
CA THR A 238 16.91 -17.25 -17.88
C THR A 238 15.51 -16.95 -18.37
N THR A 239 14.89 -15.91 -17.81
CA THR A 239 13.70 -15.28 -18.38
C THR A 239 14.00 -15.01 -19.85
N ALA A 240 13.19 -15.59 -20.74
CA ALA A 240 13.34 -15.40 -22.17
C ALA A 240 13.08 -13.92 -22.49
N SER A 241 14.14 -13.18 -22.81
CA SER A 241 14.02 -11.81 -23.31
C SER A 241 13.51 -11.88 -24.75
N THR A 242 12.21 -11.66 -24.96
CA THR A 242 11.70 -11.23 -26.26
C THR A 242 11.12 -9.83 -26.13
N SER A 243 11.52 -8.93 -27.03
CA SER A 243 11.09 -7.52 -27.05
C SER A 243 9.74 -7.31 -27.75
N ARG A 244 8.94 -8.38 -27.89
CA ARG A 244 7.69 -8.32 -28.63
C ARG A 244 6.55 -7.88 -27.71
N VAL A 245 6.03 -6.69 -27.97
CA VAL A 245 4.80 -6.18 -27.35
C VAL A 245 3.61 -6.36 -28.30
N VAL A 246 2.46 -6.74 -27.76
CA VAL A 246 1.18 -6.88 -28.46
C VAL A 246 0.08 -6.15 -27.72
N PHE A 247 -1.00 -5.82 -28.44
CA PHE A 247 -2.18 -5.25 -27.83
C PHE A 247 -2.85 -6.26 -26.87
N PRO A 248 -3.32 -5.84 -25.68
CA PRO A 248 -3.84 -6.75 -24.66
C PRO A 248 -5.23 -7.32 -24.95
N MET A 249 -5.84 -7.03 -26.10
CA MET A 249 -7.16 -7.53 -26.49
C MET A 249 -7.22 -7.91 -27.98
N PRO A 250 -8.01 -8.91 -28.38
CA PRO A 250 -8.18 -9.26 -29.80
C PRO A 250 -8.72 -8.11 -30.64
N GLU A 251 -8.24 -7.97 -31.88
CA GLU A 251 -8.66 -6.91 -32.81
C GLU A 251 -10.19 -6.93 -33.02
N GLY A 252 -10.82 -5.75 -32.95
CA GLY A 252 -12.25 -5.57 -33.21
C GLY A 252 -13.18 -5.98 -32.05
N THR A 253 -12.64 -6.30 -30.88
CA THR A 253 -13.44 -6.68 -29.70
C THR A 253 -13.64 -5.56 -28.68
N TRP A 254 -12.95 -4.43 -28.85
CA TRP A 254 -12.86 -3.37 -27.85
C TRP A 254 -13.06 -1.98 -28.45
N VAL A 255 -13.36 -1.01 -27.59
CA VAL A 255 -13.42 0.43 -27.88
C VAL A 255 -12.73 1.20 -26.75
N LEU A 256 -11.83 2.13 -27.07
CA LEU A 256 -11.23 3.04 -26.09
C LEU A 256 -12.34 3.92 -25.47
N THR A 257 -12.44 3.93 -24.14
CA THR A 257 -13.51 4.65 -23.43
C THR A 257 -13.02 5.66 -22.39
N SER A 258 -11.85 5.44 -21.79
CA SER A 258 -11.24 6.41 -20.87
C SER A 258 -9.72 6.38 -21.00
N GLU A 259 -9.11 7.55 -21.16
CA GLU A 259 -7.66 7.72 -21.29
C GLU A 259 -6.99 7.81 -19.90
N TYR A 260 -5.67 7.65 -19.89
CA TYR A 260 -4.82 7.89 -18.72
C TYR A 260 -4.78 9.37 -18.32
N GLY A 261 -4.68 9.66 -17.03
CA GLY A 261 -4.46 11.02 -16.52
C GLY A 261 -5.58 11.60 -15.64
N PRO A 262 -5.55 12.91 -15.36
CA PRO A 262 -6.51 13.57 -14.48
C PRO A 262 -7.94 13.47 -15.01
N ARG A 263 -8.88 13.04 -14.16
CA ARG A 263 -10.30 12.96 -14.50
C ARG A 263 -11.19 13.28 -13.29
N VAL A 264 -12.45 13.60 -13.56
CA VAL A 264 -13.49 13.53 -12.53
C VAL A 264 -13.90 12.06 -12.38
N HIS A 265 -13.81 11.52 -11.17
CA HIS A 265 -14.09 10.13 -10.88
C HIS A 265 -15.54 9.79 -11.26
N PRO A 266 -15.78 8.80 -12.13
CA PRO A 266 -17.10 8.58 -12.73
C PRO A 266 -18.16 8.07 -11.74
N ILE A 267 -17.73 7.57 -10.58
CA ILE A 267 -18.62 7.03 -9.54
C ILE A 267 -18.88 8.07 -8.44
N THR A 268 -17.87 8.84 -8.02
CA THR A 268 -17.96 9.75 -6.87
C THR A 268 -18.13 11.22 -7.27
N GLY A 269 -17.75 11.59 -8.50
CA GLY A 269 -17.83 12.97 -9.00
C GLY A 269 -16.72 13.89 -8.50
N GLU A 270 -15.70 13.35 -7.85
CA GLU A 270 -14.55 14.09 -7.30
C GLU A 270 -13.35 14.08 -8.25
N ASP A 271 -12.42 15.03 -8.10
CA ASP A 271 -11.17 15.01 -8.86
C ASP A 271 -10.35 13.75 -8.50
N SER A 272 -9.86 13.06 -9.52
CA SER A 272 -9.14 11.80 -9.42
C SER A 272 -8.09 11.71 -10.53
N PHE A 273 -7.18 10.74 -10.40
CA PHE A 273 -6.19 10.44 -11.42
C PHE A 273 -6.40 9.01 -11.91
N HIS A 274 -6.54 8.83 -13.21
CA HIS A 274 -6.72 7.53 -13.84
C HIS A 274 -5.35 6.94 -14.17
N THR A 275 -4.97 5.88 -13.46
CA THR A 275 -3.64 5.24 -13.52
C THR A 275 -3.45 4.30 -14.71
N GLY A 276 -4.50 4.11 -15.52
CA GLY A 276 -4.50 3.24 -16.69
C GLY A 276 -5.32 3.78 -17.84
N THR A 277 -5.61 2.92 -18.81
CA THR A 277 -6.50 3.17 -19.95
C THR A 277 -7.62 2.14 -19.96
N ASP A 278 -8.85 2.60 -20.15
CA ASP A 278 -10.04 1.73 -20.15
C ASP A 278 -10.49 1.41 -21.58
N PHE A 279 -10.59 0.11 -21.87
CA PHE A 279 -11.09 -0.43 -23.12
C PHE A 279 -12.39 -1.20 -22.88
N ALA A 280 -13.53 -0.60 -23.25
CA ALA A 280 -14.82 -1.28 -23.15
C ALA A 280 -14.90 -2.46 -24.13
N ALA A 281 -15.32 -3.60 -23.63
CA ALA A 281 -15.51 -4.83 -24.40
C ALA A 281 -16.62 -5.67 -23.77
N PRO A 282 -17.27 -6.58 -24.52
CA PRO A 282 -18.23 -7.51 -23.93
C PRO A 282 -17.63 -8.32 -22.78
N ASP A 283 -18.44 -8.58 -21.76
CA ASP A 283 -18.09 -9.52 -20.68
C ASP A 283 -17.66 -10.88 -21.24
N GLY A 284 -16.58 -11.44 -20.71
CA GLY A 284 -15.97 -12.68 -21.22
C GLY A 284 -15.02 -12.49 -22.41
N THR A 285 -14.73 -11.26 -22.85
CA THR A 285 -13.77 -11.04 -23.95
C THR A 285 -12.35 -11.37 -23.49
N PRO A 286 -11.57 -12.18 -24.25
CA PRO A 286 -10.22 -12.57 -23.86
C PRO A 286 -9.27 -11.39 -23.64
N LEU A 287 -8.52 -11.46 -22.54
CA LEU A 287 -7.40 -10.58 -22.20
C LEU A 287 -6.08 -11.30 -22.49
N LEU A 288 -5.15 -10.62 -23.16
CA LEU A 288 -3.91 -11.19 -23.65
C LEU A 288 -2.71 -10.57 -22.94
N ALA A 289 -1.71 -11.39 -22.59
CA ALA A 289 -0.42 -10.90 -22.09
C ALA A 289 0.24 -9.99 -23.14
N ALA A 290 0.61 -8.77 -22.73
CA ALA A 290 1.09 -7.74 -23.63
C ALA A 290 2.51 -8.05 -24.10
N ALA A 291 3.31 -8.75 -23.29
CA ALA A 291 4.63 -9.23 -23.64
C ALA A 291 4.93 -10.55 -22.91
N ASP A 292 6.06 -11.18 -23.24
CA ASP A 292 6.58 -12.30 -22.47
C ASP A 292 6.91 -11.84 -21.04
N GLY A 293 6.62 -12.67 -20.05
CA GLY A 293 6.83 -12.26 -18.66
C GLY A 293 6.47 -13.31 -17.63
N THR A 294 6.53 -12.90 -16.38
CA THR A 294 6.13 -13.69 -15.23
C THR A 294 4.96 -13.01 -14.54
N VAL A 295 3.89 -13.75 -14.29
CA VAL A 295 2.74 -13.26 -13.53
C VAL A 295 3.19 -13.02 -12.09
N THR A 296 3.02 -11.80 -11.59
CA THR A 296 3.39 -11.42 -10.22
C THR A 296 2.17 -11.25 -9.33
N VAL A 297 1.00 -10.97 -9.92
CA VAL A 297 -0.29 -10.88 -9.25
C VAL A 297 -1.34 -11.57 -10.13
N ALA A 298 -2.23 -12.36 -9.53
CA ALA A 298 -3.41 -12.92 -10.20
C ALA A 298 -4.47 -13.25 -9.13
N GLU A 299 -5.17 -12.22 -8.65
CA GLU A 299 -6.08 -12.31 -7.51
C GLU A 299 -7.15 -11.20 -7.55
N PHE A 300 -8.05 -11.19 -6.57
CA PHE A 300 -9.04 -10.13 -6.44
C PHE A 300 -8.53 -9.01 -5.52
N SER A 301 -8.35 -7.79 -6.06
CA SER A 301 -7.73 -6.66 -5.38
C SER A 301 -8.68 -5.45 -5.33
N GLY A 302 -9.40 -5.33 -4.21
CA GLY A 302 -10.18 -4.13 -3.85
C GLY A 302 -10.93 -3.44 -5.01
N GLY A 303 -10.57 -2.19 -5.27
CA GLY A 303 -11.17 -1.36 -6.33
C GLY A 303 -10.87 -1.86 -7.75
N TYR A 304 -9.80 -2.62 -7.97
CA TYR A 304 -9.51 -3.24 -9.27
C TYR A 304 -10.38 -4.47 -9.54
N GLY A 305 -10.98 -5.08 -8.51
CA GLY A 305 -11.63 -6.37 -8.68
C GLY A 305 -10.61 -7.44 -9.05
N GLY A 306 -10.92 -8.37 -9.95
CA GLY A 306 -9.93 -9.33 -10.45
C GLY A 306 -8.80 -8.63 -11.18
N LEU A 307 -7.57 -8.84 -10.70
CA LEU A 307 -6.34 -8.18 -11.13
C LEU A 307 -5.29 -9.22 -11.50
N ILE A 308 -4.71 -9.09 -12.69
CA ILE A 308 -3.48 -9.78 -13.09
C ILE A 308 -2.41 -8.71 -13.29
N VAL A 309 -1.21 -8.92 -12.75
CA VAL A 309 -0.01 -8.12 -13.07
C VAL A 309 1.06 -9.05 -13.59
N ILE A 310 1.71 -8.66 -14.68
CA ILE A 310 2.78 -9.42 -15.31
C ILE A 310 4.02 -8.54 -15.38
N GLU A 311 5.14 -9.01 -14.87
CA GLU A 311 6.45 -8.39 -15.06
C GLU A 311 7.13 -8.89 -16.32
N HIS A 312 7.70 -7.95 -17.05
CA HIS A 312 8.37 -8.15 -18.32
C HIS A 312 9.79 -7.58 -18.26
N THR A 313 10.66 -8.13 -19.10
CA THR A 313 11.93 -7.50 -19.46
C THR A 313 11.84 -7.08 -20.93
N ILE A 314 11.65 -5.78 -21.19
CA ILE A 314 11.49 -5.22 -22.54
C ILE A 314 12.68 -4.30 -22.80
N ASP A 315 13.43 -4.61 -23.85
CA ASP A 315 14.65 -3.87 -24.25
C ASP A 315 15.69 -3.67 -23.13
N GLY A 316 15.68 -4.56 -22.13
CA GLY A 316 16.59 -4.53 -20.98
C GLY A 316 16.02 -3.83 -19.74
N ASP A 317 14.86 -3.18 -19.87
CA ASP A 317 14.17 -2.51 -18.78
C ASP A 317 13.10 -3.42 -18.17
N THR A 318 12.95 -3.33 -16.84
CA THR A 318 11.85 -3.99 -16.12
C THR A 318 10.60 -3.12 -16.22
N VAL A 319 9.50 -3.71 -16.68
CA VAL A 319 8.19 -3.06 -16.82
C VAL A 319 7.12 -4.07 -16.45
N ALA A 320 6.06 -3.63 -15.78
CA ALA A 320 4.89 -4.46 -15.54
C ALA A 320 3.66 -3.95 -16.29
N THR A 321 2.79 -4.88 -16.65
CA THR A 321 1.45 -4.56 -17.17
C THR A 321 0.39 -5.11 -16.24
N ALA A 322 -0.65 -4.32 -15.97
CA ALA A 322 -1.76 -4.69 -15.09
C ALA A 322 -3.08 -4.78 -15.86
N TYR A 323 -3.91 -5.76 -15.51
CA TYR A 323 -5.19 -6.09 -16.14
C TYR A 323 -6.24 -6.21 -15.05
N ALA A 324 -7.21 -5.30 -15.01
CA ALA A 324 -8.18 -5.24 -13.92
C ALA A 324 -9.63 -5.49 -14.36
N HIS A 325 -10.52 -5.55 -13.37
CA HIS A 325 -11.97 -5.72 -13.43
C HIS A 325 -12.48 -7.11 -13.88
N MET A 326 -11.60 -8.11 -13.95
CA MET A 326 -11.99 -9.49 -14.25
C MET A 326 -12.92 -10.04 -13.16
N TRP A 327 -13.85 -10.92 -13.51
CA TRP A 327 -14.48 -11.75 -12.49
C TRP A 327 -13.45 -12.74 -11.93
N GLU A 328 -13.66 -13.22 -10.71
CA GLU A 328 -12.78 -14.24 -10.10
C GLU A 328 -12.62 -15.48 -11.01
N HIS A 329 -13.71 -15.94 -11.63
CA HIS A 329 -13.69 -17.07 -12.57
C HIS A 329 -13.07 -16.73 -13.94
N GLY A 330 -12.78 -15.46 -14.20
CA GLY A 330 -12.16 -14.98 -15.43
C GLY A 330 -10.64 -14.83 -15.32
N ILE A 331 -10.01 -15.23 -14.21
CA ILE A 331 -8.55 -15.25 -14.05
C ILE A 331 -8.05 -16.66 -14.44
N HIS A 332 -7.18 -16.76 -15.46
CA HIS A 332 -6.72 -18.04 -16.02
C HIS A 332 -5.25 -18.37 -15.74
N VAL A 333 -4.58 -17.55 -14.95
CA VAL A 333 -3.17 -17.70 -14.56
C VAL A 333 -3.00 -17.52 -13.07
N ALA A 334 -1.87 -17.97 -12.54
CA ALA A 334 -1.49 -17.80 -11.14
C ALA A 334 -0.15 -17.07 -11.01
N PRO A 335 0.16 -16.44 -9.86
CA PRO A 335 1.47 -15.87 -9.62
C PRO A 335 2.58 -16.92 -9.80
N GLY A 336 3.67 -16.52 -10.45
CA GLY A 336 4.79 -17.38 -10.82
C GLY A 336 4.66 -18.05 -12.20
N ASP A 337 3.48 -18.02 -12.83
CA ASP A 337 3.32 -18.51 -14.19
C ASP A 337 4.16 -17.68 -15.16
N THR A 338 4.87 -18.37 -16.08
CA THR A 338 5.48 -17.71 -17.22
C THR A 338 4.49 -17.66 -18.37
N VAL A 339 4.38 -16.49 -18.99
CA VAL A 339 3.43 -16.22 -20.07
C VAL A 339 4.16 -15.68 -21.29
N THR A 340 3.57 -15.88 -22.47
CA THR A 340 4.10 -15.37 -23.74
C THR A 340 3.22 -14.27 -24.33
N ALA A 341 3.81 -13.35 -25.09
CA ALA A 341 3.10 -12.24 -25.72
C ALA A 341 1.93 -12.73 -26.61
N GLY A 342 0.71 -12.35 -26.24
CA GLY A 342 -0.53 -12.77 -26.88
C GLY A 342 -1.18 -14.01 -26.27
N GLN A 343 -0.62 -14.57 -25.21
CA GLN A 343 -1.24 -15.65 -24.44
C GLN A 343 -2.51 -15.15 -23.75
N HIS A 344 -3.58 -15.94 -23.81
CA HIS A 344 -4.81 -15.68 -23.08
C HIS A 344 -4.58 -15.90 -21.58
N ILE A 345 -4.78 -14.85 -20.78
CA ILE A 345 -4.48 -14.83 -19.34
C ILE A 345 -5.71 -14.60 -18.46
N GLY A 346 -6.77 -14.03 -19.03
CA GLY A 346 -8.00 -13.75 -18.31
C GLY A 346 -9.12 -13.30 -19.24
N ASP A 347 -10.28 -13.00 -18.69
CA ASP A 347 -11.47 -12.55 -19.42
C ASP A 347 -12.02 -11.25 -18.84
N THR A 348 -12.41 -10.33 -19.72
CA THR A 348 -13.05 -9.06 -19.36
C THR A 348 -14.23 -9.29 -18.42
N GLY A 349 -14.28 -8.55 -17.32
CA GLY A 349 -15.40 -8.56 -16.39
C GLY A 349 -15.87 -7.14 -16.04
N SER A 350 -16.65 -7.01 -14.97
CA SER A 350 -17.10 -5.73 -14.43
C SER A 350 -17.06 -5.74 -12.90
N SER A 351 -15.99 -6.30 -12.34
CA SER A 351 -15.82 -6.46 -10.90
C SER A 351 -15.04 -5.29 -10.27
N GLY A 352 -15.07 -5.14 -8.95
CA GLY A 352 -14.49 -3.98 -8.27
C GLY A 352 -15.24 -2.67 -8.58
N ASN A 353 -14.50 -1.56 -8.68
CA ASN A 353 -15.04 -0.23 -8.99
C ASN A 353 -15.22 -0.04 -10.50
N SER A 354 -16.20 -0.73 -11.07
CA SER A 354 -16.48 -0.74 -12.50
C SER A 354 -17.92 -0.27 -12.78
N THR A 355 -18.12 0.52 -13.84
CA THR A 355 -19.46 0.98 -14.28
C THR A 355 -20.07 0.10 -15.37
N GLY A 356 -19.28 -0.81 -15.95
CA GLY A 356 -19.67 -1.78 -16.97
C GLY A 356 -18.47 -2.58 -17.47
N PRO A 357 -18.67 -3.65 -18.27
CA PRO A 357 -17.56 -4.51 -18.69
C PRO A 357 -16.48 -3.78 -19.50
N HIS A 358 -15.24 -3.83 -19.02
CA HIS A 358 -14.07 -3.24 -19.66
C HIS A 358 -12.77 -3.84 -19.12
N LEU A 359 -11.70 -3.71 -19.90
CA LEU A 359 -10.33 -3.86 -19.42
C LEU A 359 -9.86 -2.49 -18.91
N HIS A 360 -9.46 -2.40 -17.65
CA HIS A 360 -8.57 -1.34 -17.18
C HIS A 360 -7.14 -1.84 -17.28
N PHE A 361 -6.34 -1.21 -18.14
CA PHE A 361 -4.96 -1.61 -18.46
C PHE A 361 -3.96 -0.57 -17.98
N GLU A 362 -2.96 -0.99 -17.22
CA GLU A 362 -1.88 -0.11 -16.75
C GLU A 362 -0.52 -0.58 -17.27
N VAL A 363 0.41 0.37 -17.39
CA VAL A 363 1.84 0.11 -17.59
C VAL A 363 2.60 0.77 -16.44
N ARG A 364 3.47 0.00 -15.80
CA ARG A 364 4.26 0.41 -14.64
C ARG A 364 5.75 0.27 -14.91
N LEU A 365 6.47 1.39 -14.94
CA LEU A 365 7.91 1.42 -15.20
C LEU A 365 8.69 1.02 -13.94
N GLY A 366 9.60 0.05 -14.06
CA GLY A 366 10.37 -0.47 -12.93
C GLY A 366 9.77 -1.72 -12.29
N GLY A 367 8.72 -2.30 -12.86
CA GLY A 367 8.13 -3.57 -12.42
C GLY A 367 6.78 -3.44 -11.74
N THR A 368 6.36 -4.47 -11.00
CA THR A 368 5.01 -4.62 -10.44
C THR A 368 4.57 -3.41 -9.61
N ASN A 369 5.51 -2.83 -8.85
CA ASN A 369 5.29 -1.68 -7.98
C ASN A 369 5.88 -0.38 -8.57
N GLY A 370 6.12 -0.37 -9.88
CA GLY A 370 6.70 0.73 -10.63
C GLY A 370 5.78 1.93 -10.80
N GLU A 371 6.34 3.02 -11.32
CA GLU A 371 5.59 4.26 -11.59
C GLU A 371 4.63 4.07 -12.76
N HIS A 372 3.39 4.52 -12.62
CA HIS A 372 2.39 4.46 -13.68
C HIS A 372 2.79 5.38 -14.83
N THR A 373 2.64 4.91 -16.06
CA THR A 373 2.84 5.71 -17.26
C THR A 373 1.64 5.56 -18.19
N ASP A 374 1.53 6.44 -19.18
CA ASP A 374 0.46 6.40 -20.17
C ASP A 374 0.54 5.10 -21.01
N PRO A 375 -0.44 4.17 -20.86
CA PRO A 375 -0.45 2.93 -21.62
C PRO A 375 -0.62 3.13 -23.12
N ALA A 376 -1.34 4.17 -23.57
CA ALA A 376 -1.55 4.44 -24.98
C ALA A 376 -0.23 4.83 -25.66
N ALA A 377 0.46 5.82 -25.08
CA ALA A 377 1.78 6.24 -25.53
C ALA A 377 2.80 5.08 -25.49
N TRP A 378 2.79 4.28 -24.43
CA TRP A 378 3.69 3.13 -24.31
C TRP A 378 3.41 2.05 -25.37
N LEU A 379 2.14 1.68 -25.61
CA LEU A 379 1.77 0.70 -26.63
C LEU A 379 2.11 1.19 -28.06
N ASN A 380 1.89 2.48 -28.35
CA ASN A 380 2.25 3.10 -29.63
C ASN A 380 3.77 3.06 -29.85
N ALA A 381 4.56 3.42 -28.83
CA ALA A 381 6.02 3.42 -28.90
C ALA A 381 6.61 2.02 -29.19
N HIS A 382 5.91 0.96 -28.78
CA HIS A 382 6.30 -0.43 -29.04
C HIS A 382 5.62 -1.04 -30.28
N ASN A 383 4.96 -0.22 -31.12
CA ASN A 383 4.22 -0.65 -32.32
C ASN A 383 3.14 -1.70 -32.05
N ALA A 384 2.57 -1.70 -30.84
CA ALA A 384 1.50 -2.62 -30.44
C ALA A 384 0.10 -2.07 -30.76
N ALA A 385 -0.02 -0.75 -30.96
CA ALA A 385 -1.27 -0.05 -31.27
C ALA A 385 -1.06 1.23 -32.10
N ASP A 386 -2.16 1.87 -32.48
CA ASP A 386 -2.24 3.23 -33.02
C ASP A 386 -3.38 3.96 -32.29
N LEU A 387 -3.16 4.22 -30.99
CA LEU A 387 -4.13 4.83 -30.09
C LEU A 387 -3.98 6.36 -30.07
N PRO A 388 -5.07 7.13 -29.91
CA PRO A 388 -4.95 8.55 -29.59
C PRO A 388 -4.25 8.72 -28.24
N GLU A 389 -3.27 9.61 -28.18
CA GLU A 389 -2.61 10.03 -26.94
C GLU A 389 -3.33 11.26 -26.37
N PRO A 390 -3.45 11.38 -25.04
CA PRO A 390 -4.05 12.56 -24.43
C PRO A 390 -3.27 13.81 -24.86
N GLU A 391 -3.99 14.84 -25.30
CA GLU A 391 -3.40 16.14 -25.63
C GLU A 391 -2.83 16.78 -24.35
N THR A 392 -1.60 16.39 -23.95
CA THR A 392 -0.87 17.10 -22.90
C THR A 392 -0.35 18.41 -23.49
N GLY A 393 -1.26 19.37 -23.67
CA GLY A 393 -0.89 20.74 -23.94
C GLY A 393 -0.15 21.29 -22.72
N ALA A 394 1.16 21.54 -22.86
CA ALA A 394 1.85 22.48 -22.01
C ALA A 394 1.06 23.81 -22.00
N PRO A 395 1.03 24.58 -20.89
CA PRO A 395 0.53 25.94 -20.93
C PRO A 395 1.53 26.77 -21.73
N ASN A 396 1.44 26.70 -23.07
CA ASN A 396 2.06 27.69 -23.92
C ASN A 396 1.34 28.99 -23.63
N GLY A 397 1.99 29.81 -22.80
CA GLY A 397 1.65 31.21 -22.63
C GLY A 397 1.79 31.89 -23.99
N ASP A 398 0.70 31.93 -24.73
CA ASP A 398 0.46 32.97 -25.72
C ASP A 398 -1.03 33.27 -25.75
N CYS A 399 -1.43 34.22 -24.90
CA CYS A 399 -2.68 34.92 -25.08
C CYS A 399 -2.52 35.86 -26.28
N ASP A 400 -2.59 35.33 -27.51
CA ASP A 400 -2.74 36.19 -28.68
C ASP A 400 -4.17 36.75 -28.69
N THR A 401 -4.33 37.92 -28.08
CA THR A 401 -5.51 38.77 -28.25
C THR A 401 -5.47 39.43 -29.62
N SER A 402 -5.75 38.68 -30.70
CA SER A 402 -5.99 39.29 -32.01
C SER A 402 -6.95 38.50 -32.93
N ASN A 403 -8.21 38.35 -32.49
CA ASN A 403 -9.36 38.72 -33.35
C ASN A 403 -10.68 38.63 -32.59
N GLY A 404 -11.30 39.78 -32.37
CA GLY A 404 -12.66 39.85 -31.85
C GLY A 404 -13.70 39.61 -32.94
N THR A 405 -14.84 39.02 -32.57
CA THR A 405 -16.16 39.67 -32.59
C THR A 405 -17.18 38.75 -31.87
N PRO A 406 -18.06 39.28 -30.99
CA PRO A 406 -18.96 38.49 -30.16
C PRO A 406 -20.31 38.25 -30.85
N GLY A 407 -20.91 37.08 -30.62
CA GLY A 407 -22.30 36.81 -30.97
C GLY A 407 -22.82 35.59 -30.22
N GLY A 408 -23.70 35.83 -29.25
CA GLY A 408 -24.55 34.80 -28.65
C GLY A 408 -25.93 34.78 -29.30
N ASP A 409 -26.35 33.56 -29.70
CA ASP A 409 -27.69 32.92 -29.72
C ASP A 409 -28.93 33.61 -30.31
N PRO A 410 -30.02 32.88 -30.72
CA PRO A 410 -30.27 31.41 -30.66
C PRO A 410 -30.92 30.77 -31.92
N ASP A 411 -30.93 29.43 -32.05
CA ASP A 411 -32.09 28.62 -32.52
C ASP A 411 -31.88 27.12 -32.26
N PRO A 412 -32.74 26.44 -31.45
CA PRO A 412 -32.72 24.99 -31.29
C PRO A 412 -33.59 24.32 -32.36
N SER A 413 -33.11 24.25 -33.60
CA SER A 413 -33.76 23.42 -34.62
C SER A 413 -32.82 23.03 -35.74
N THR A 414 -32.01 21.97 -35.53
CA THR A 414 -31.52 21.03 -36.57
C THR A 414 -30.61 19.98 -35.92
N ALA A 415 -31.18 19.08 -35.12
CA ALA A 415 -30.53 17.79 -34.89
C ALA A 415 -30.78 16.91 -36.13
N ASN A 416 -29.75 16.75 -36.97
CA ASN A 416 -29.70 15.69 -37.98
C ASN A 416 -28.53 14.74 -37.63
N PRO A 417 -28.79 13.48 -37.27
CA PRO A 417 -27.76 12.57 -36.79
C PRO A 417 -27.18 11.76 -37.95
N THR A 418 -26.11 12.25 -38.59
CA THR A 418 -25.26 11.42 -39.46
C THR A 418 -23.88 12.05 -39.61
N ALA A 419 -22.89 11.59 -38.83
CA ALA A 419 -21.48 11.74 -39.16
C ALA A 419 -20.59 10.82 -38.30
N TRP A 420 -20.71 9.50 -38.44
CA TRP A 420 -19.63 8.57 -38.09
C TRP A 420 -19.58 7.43 -39.10
N SER A 421 -18.61 7.52 -40.02
CA SER A 421 -18.01 6.34 -40.67
C SER A 421 -16.84 6.76 -41.55
N THR A 422 -15.61 6.54 -41.09
CA THR A 422 -14.45 6.02 -41.83
C THR A 422 -13.53 5.51 -40.73
N ILE A 423 -13.26 4.21 -40.59
CA ILE A 423 -12.20 3.47 -41.29
C ILE A 423 -12.60 1.98 -41.37
N ARG A 424 -12.23 1.34 -42.48
CA ARG A 424 -12.52 -0.08 -42.83
C ARG A 424 -11.38 -0.99 -42.38
N PRO A 425 -11.66 -2.31 -42.22
CA PRO A 425 -10.80 -3.30 -42.86
C PRO A 425 -11.56 -4.15 -43.89
N ARG A 426 -10.73 -4.78 -44.72
CA ARG A 426 -11.03 -5.33 -46.05
C ARG A 426 -11.64 -6.74 -45.94
N MET A 427 -12.70 -6.91 -46.72
CA MET A 427 -13.58 -8.06 -46.81
C MET A 427 -12.89 -9.33 -47.37
N GLY A 428 -13.27 -10.49 -46.81
CA GLY A 428 -12.92 -11.83 -47.30
C GLY A 428 -14.10 -12.82 -47.26
N ARG A 429 -15.16 -12.53 -48.02
CA ARG A 429 -16.16 -13.47 -48.62
C ARG A 429 -17.07 -14.35 -47.73
N SER A 430 -18.32 -13.88 -47.65
CA SER A 430 -19.66 -14.51 -47.68
C SER A 430 -19.85 -15.78 -48.57
N PRO A 431 -21.06 -16.43 -48.68
CA PRO A 431 -22.35 -16.18 -47.98
C PRO A 431 -23.25 -17.42 -47.64
N ARG A 432 -24.40 -17.11 -46.99
CA ARG A 432 -25.79 -17.66 -47.11
C ARG A 432 -26.30 -18.43 -45.86
N GLY A 433 -27.45 -18.10 -45.28
CA GLY A 433 -28.46 -17.09 -45.62
C GLY A 433 -29.68 -17.05 -44.69
N CYS A 434 -30.46 -15.97 -44.86
CA CYS A 434 -31.93 -15.79 -44.69
C CYS A 434 -32.64 -16.41 -43.48
N CYS A 435 -33.29 -15.57 -42.65
CA CYS A 435 -34.70 -15.16 -42.87
C CYS A 435 -35.17 -14.13 -41.81
N THR A 436 -36.11 -13.31 -42.25
CA THR A 436 -36.71 -12.09 -41.67
C THR A 436 -37.96 -12.33 -40.82
N SER A 437 -38.25 -11.46 -39.83
CA SER A 437 -39.55 -10.75 -39.70
C SER A 437 -39.66 -9.86 -38.44
N THR A 438 -40.03 -8.61 -38.64
CA THR A 438 -40.59 -7.61 -37.68
C THR A 438 -42.00 -7.22 -38.18
N PRO A 439 -42.74 -6.22 -37.61
CA PRO A 439 -43.17 -5.97 -36.22
C PRO A 439 -44.67 -5.55 -36.13
N ARG A 440 -45.26 -5.36 -34.93
CA ARG A 440 -45.84 -4.07 -34.44
C ARG A 440 -46.69 -4.19 -33.14
N PRO A 441 -46.87 -3.07 -32.39
CA PRO A 441 -47.45 -2.99 -31.04
C PRO A 441 -48.79 -2.21 -30.95
N SER A 442 -49.38 -2.12 -29.74
CA SER A 442 -50.15 -0.98 -29.12
C SER A 442 -51.07 -1.46 -27.96
N PRO A 443 -51.75 -0.59 -27.14
CA PRO A 443 -51.22 0.49 -26.27
C PRO A 443 -52.03 0.73 -24.93
N ARG A 444 -51.68 1.81 -24.17
CA ARG A 444 -52.47 2.64 -23.19
C ARG A 444 -52.80 2.03 -21.80
N SER A 445 -52.87 2.74 -20.66
CA SER A 445 -52.68 4.14 -20.21
C SER A 445 -52.85 4.22 -18.64
N PRO A 446 -52.63 5.39 -17.98
CA PRO A 446 -52.14 5.50 -16.58
C PRO A 446 -53.15 6.01 -15.52
N THR A 447 -52.71 6.11 -14.26
CA THR A 447 -53.39 6.81 -13.14
C THR A 447 -52.44 7.76 -12.37
N ARG A 448 -53.00 8.64 -11.54
CA ARG A 448 -52.68 10.07 -11.37
C ARG A 448 -52.10 10.46 -9.99
N ALA A 449 -51.05 11.30 -10.03
CA ALA A 449 -50.61 12.45 -9.22
C ALA A 449 -50.89 12.62 -7.70
N GLY A 450 -49.82 13.07 -7.00
CA GLY A 450 -49.83 13.99 -5.85
C GLY A 450 -48.42 14.60 -5.66
N PRO A 451 -48.26 15.93 -5.44
CA PRO A 451 -46.96 16.61 -5.53
C PRO A 451 -46.22 16.72 -4.19
N VAL A 452 -44.90 16.58 -4.21
CA VAL A 452 -44.01 16.91 -3.08
C VAL A 452 -43.16 18.12 -3.50
N THR A 453 -43.27 19.19 -2.72
CA THR A 453 -42.59 20.46 -2.90
C THR A 453 -41.15 20.41 -2.37
N HIS A 454 -40.18 20.82 -3.19
CA HIS A 454 -38.81 21.13 -2.79
C HIS A 454 -38.74 22.48 -2.06
N PRO A 455 -37.94 22.64 -0.98
CA PRO A 455 -37.51 23.94 -0.51
C PRO A 455 -36.24 24.37 -1.26
N GLY A 456 -36.27 25.57 -1.86
CA GLY A 456 -35.12 26.23 -2.48
C GLY A 456 -34.12 26.80 -1.45
N PRO A 457 -32.98 27.32 -1.93
CA PRO A 457 -31.82 27.66 -1.10
C PRO A 457 -32.02 28.97 -0.31
N ALA A 458 -31.44 29.02 0.89
CA ALA A 458 -31.41 30.20 1.74
C ALA A 458 -30.36 31.23 1.25
N PRO A 459 -30.63 32.55 1.37
CA PRO A 459 -29.71 33.60 0.95
C PRO A 459 -28.75 34.02 2.08
N SER A 460 -27.46 34.22 1.74
CA SER A 460 -26.53 35.08 2.50
C SER A 460 -26.82 36.55 2.16
N PRO A 461 -26.77 37.48 3.13
CA PRO A 461 -25.73 38.51 3.01
C PRO A 461 -25.21 39.14 4.33
N SER A 462 -24.02 39.75 4.17
CA SER A 462 -23.52 41.01 4.76
C SER A 462 -22.94 41.05 6.19
N THR A 463 -21.62 41.25 6.19
CA THR A 463 -20.83 42.03 7.15
C THR A 463 -21.35 43.46 7.36
N PRO A 464 -21.03 44.09 8.51
CA PRO A 464 -20.84 45.53 8.57
C PRO A 464 -19.40 45.91 8.98
N SER A 465 -18.80 46.76 8.16
CA SER A 465 -17.61 47.56 8.46
C SER A 465 -18.01 48.84 9.18
N GLY A 466 -17.18 49.34 10.11
CA GLY A 466 -17.40 50.63 10.77
C GLY A 466 -16.42 50.96 11.91
N ALA A 467 -15.26 51.49 11.56
CA ALA A 467 -14.25 52.17 12.40
C ALA A 467 -14.80 53.54 12.94
N PRO A 468 -14.06 54.50 13.60
CA PRO A 468 -12.61 54.77 13.47
C PRO A 468 -11.82 55.51 14.62
N VAL A 469 -10.53 55.78 14.31
CA VAL A 469 -9.54 56.81 14.80
C VAL A 469 -9.02 56.67 16.25
N THR A 470 -7.72 56.72 16.60
CA THR A 470 -6.54 57.56 16.22
C THR A 470 -5.25 56.77 16.51
N GLY A 471 -4.10 56.83 15.83
CA GLY A 471 -3.48 57.82 14.94
C GLY A 471 -2.04 58.08 15.42
N ARG A 472 -1.00 57.72 14.63
CA ARG A 472 0.21 58.54 14.35
C ARG A 472 1.29 57.79 13.54
N SER A 473 1.45 58.31 12.33
CA SER A 473 2.60 58.46 11.43
C SER A 473 4.02 58.17 11.94
N ALA A 474 4.83 57.48 11.13
CA ALA A 474 5.96 58.06 10.37
C ALA A 474 6.58 57.02 9.40
N THR A 475 6.76 57.42 8.14
CA THR A 475 7.47 56.72 7.04
C THR A 475 8.92 57.25 6.91
N PRO A 476 9.71 56.93 5.86
CA PRO A 476 10.65 55.81 5.84
C PRO A 476 12.09 56.26 5.51
N SER A 477 13.09 55.38 5.56
CA SER A 477 14.33 55.60 4.81
C SER A 477 14.96 54.29 4.36
N ALA A 478 15.20 54.22 3.06
CA ALA A 478 15.94 53.19 2.36
C ALA A 478 17.43 53.22 2.73
N ASN A 479 18.12 52.09 2.60
CA ASN A 479 19.54 52.10 2.23
C ASN A 479 19.92 50.83 1.44
N THR A 480 20.51 51.11 0.28
CA THR A 480 21.11 50.24 -0.74
C THR A 480 22.56 49.88 -0.34
N PRO A 481 23.19 48.80 -0.88
CA PRO A 481 24.38 48.16 -0.30
C PRO A 481 25.69 48.69 -0.88
N PRO A 482 26.87 48.26 -0.39
CA PRO A 482 28.13 48.48 -1.11
C PRO A 482 28.58 47.27 -1.94
N ARG A 483 29.21 47.62 -3.07
CA ARG A 483 29.86 46.78 -4.07
C ARG A 483 31.28 46.34 -3.67
N SER A 484 31.68 45.18 -4.21
CA SER A 484 32.96 44.79 -4.82
C SER A 484 34.31 45.15 -4.17
N SER A 485 35.17 44.13 -4.02
CA SER A 485 36.53 44.18 -4.56
C SER A 485 37.02 42.78 -4.95
N ALA A 486 37.77 42.73 -6.05
CA ALA A 486 38.41 41.57 -6.62
C ALA A 486 39.91 41.58 -6.28
N ASN A 487 40.50 40.38 -6.34
CA ASN A 487 41.85 40.07 -6.86
C ASN A 487 43.10 40.31 -5.97
N SER A 488 43.70 39.21 -5.53
CA SER A 488 45.14 38.90 -5.47
C SER A 488 45.26 37.36 -5.40
N GLY A 489 46.15 36.62 -6.04
CA GLY A 489 47.43 36.93 -6.68
C GLY A 489 48.53 36.04 -6.08
N GLY A 490 48.75 34.84 -6.66
CA GLY A 490 50.05 34.16 -6.77
C GLY A 490 50.66 33.41 -5.56
N ARG A 491 50.81 32.09 -5.70
CA ARG A 491 52.09 31.40 -5.89
C ARG A 491 51.90 29.99 -6.39
#